data_AF-A0A4Q2A6T2-F1
#
_entry.id   AF-A0A4Q2A6T2-F1
#
_cell.length_a   1.000
_cell.length_b   1.000
_cell.length_c   1.000
_cell.angle_alpha   90.00
_cell.angle_beta   90.00
_cell.angle_gamma   90.00
#
_symmetry.space_group_name_H-M   'P 1'
#
loop_
_entity.id
_entity.type
_entity.pdbx_description
1 polymer ?
#
loop_
_entity_poly.entity_id
_entity_poly.type
_entity_poly.pdbx_seq_one_letter_code
_entity_poly.pdbx_strand_id
1 'polypeptide(L)'
;MDEVKLYIGLDVHKDSIAIASAHSRDDPQFVGTTGYSVISLTKALSRLGKPLELSVCYEAGPCGYGLVRALRKHGYHCEVVAPSRVARRPADRIKTDRRDALLLARLHRAGELVPVAVPEPQDEAIRDLVRAREDAVNDQRRVRQRLKSFLLRHGHSYTGTRWGPKHELFLSKIKFEDPAQHIVFTEYRMAVRFASELVERLTQSLRTHADTWRWLPVVKGLMTLRSIDFVSALTIVAELGDLRRFPHPREFMGYLGLVPSEHSSGSSRQRGGLTKTGNTHVRRILVEAAWNYRLPARIGESLQPRLEGQPQSIIDIAWKAQLRLCHRFRRLRARGLHQNKTCAAIARELSGFIWDIGTRLQPA
;
A
#
# COMPACT_ATOMS: atom_id res chain seq x y z
N MET A 1 -16.51 31.74 -10.27
CA MET A 1 -15.42 30.95 -9.65
C MET A 1 -14.98 31.78 -8.46
N ASP A 2 -15.41 31.43 -7.26
CA ASP A 2 -15.07 32.22 -6.08
C ASP A 2 -13.55 32.15 -5.86
N GLU A 3 -12.92 33.31 -5.76
CA GLU A 3 -11.47 33.46 -5.72
C GLU A 3 -10.95 33.00 -4.35
N VAL A 4 -10.16 31.93 -4.31
CA VAL A 4 -9.46 31.49 -3.09
C VAL A 4 -8.58 32.64 -2.60
N LYS A 5 -8.86 33.17 -1.41
CA LYS A 5 -8.14 34.31 -0.84
C LYS A 5 -6.93 33.89 -0.01
N LEU A 6 -7.01 32.73 0.62
CA LEU A 6 -6.01 32.24 1.57
C LEU A 6 -5.71 30.75 1.39
N TYR A 7 -4.43 30.42 1.43
CA TYR A 7 -3.93 29.05 1.45
C TYR A 7 -3.50 28.71 2.88
N ILE A 8 -4.07 27.65 3.44
CA ILE A 8 -3.88 27.24 4.82
C ILE A 8 -3.02 25.97 4.86
N GLY A 9 -1.94 26.01 5.61
CA GLY A 9 -1.13 24.85 5.96
C GLY A 9 -1.41 24.41 7.39
N LEU A 10 -1.76 23.14 7.57
CA LEU A 10 -1.95 22.54 8.89
C LEU A 10 -0.87 21.49 9.13
N ASP A 11 -0.13 21.64 10.23
CA ASP A 11 0.65 20.54 10.77
C ASP A 11 -0.16 19.84 11.87
N VAL A 12 -0.48 18.57 11.63
CA VAL A 12 -1.50 17.83 12.38
C VAL A 12 -0.82 16.78 13.26
N HIS A 13 -0.89 17.00 14.57
CA HIS A 13 -0.46 16.06 15.58
C HIS A 13 -1.68 15.47 16.33
N LYS A 14 -1.50 14.34 17.02
CA LYS A 14 -2.60 13.69 17.77
C LYS A 14 -3.23 14.57 18.84
N ASP A 15 -2.48 15.53 19.38
CA ASP A 15 -2.90 16.40 20.49
C ASP A 15 -3.19 17.85 20.03
N SER A 16 -2.59 18.28 18.93
CA SER A 16 -2.55 19.69 18.50
C SER A 16 -2.53 19.85 16.98
N ILE A 17 -2.98 21.01 16.51
CA ILE A 17 -2.94 21.40 15.10
C ILE A 17 -2.33 22.81 15.02
N ALA A 18 -1.16 22.91 14.40
CA ALA A 18 -0.50 24.17 14.11
C ALA A 18 -1.02 24.72 12.77
N ILE A 19 -1.39 26.01 12.75
CA ILE A 19 -2.09 26.64 11.64
C ILE A 19 -1.23 27.77 11.08
N ALA A 20 -1.00 27.75 9.78
CA ALA A 20 -0.40 28.86 9.04
C ALA A 20 -1.29 29.25 7.85
N SER A 21 -1.25 30.52 7.49
CA SER A 21 -1.96 31.07 6.35
C SER A 21 -0.98 31.76 5.40
N ALA A 22 -1.28 31.73 4.10
CA ALA A 22 -0.54 32.45 3.08
C ALA A 22 -1.54 33.15 2.15
N HIS A 23 -1.44 34.47 2.06
CA HIS A 23 -2.10 35.24 1.01
C HIS A 23 -1.35 35.10 -0.32
N SER A 24 -1.99 35.51 -1.41
CA SER A 24 -1.45 35.39 -2.77
C SER A 24 -0.09 36.07 -2.96
N ARG A 25 0.22 37.14 -2.21
CA ARG A 25 1.46 37.92 -2.38
C ARG A 25 2.40 37.97 -1.18
N ASP A 26 1.93 37.60 0.02
CA ASP A 26 2.70 37.80 1.27
C ASP A 26 3.40 36.54 1.74
N ASP A 27 4.45 36.67 2.54
CA ASP A 27 5.05 35.51 3.19
C ASP A 27 4.04 34.80 4.12
N PRO A 28 4.07 33.46 4.22
CA PRO A 28 3.19 32.73 5.11
C PRO A 28 3.32 33.21 6.55
N GLN A 29 2.19 33.35 7.23
CA GLN A 29 2.11 33.79 8.62
C GLN A 29 1.59 32.66 9.50
N PHE A 30 2.14 32.59 10.71
CA PHE A 30 1.68 31.62 11.69
C PHE A 30 0.45 32.20 12.41
N VAL A 31 -0.66 31.49 12.36
CA VAL A 31 -1.94 31.93 12.94
C VAL A 31 -2.05 31.53 14.40
N GLY A 32 -1.59 30.32 14.74
CA GLY A 32 -1.65 29.79 16.10
C GLY A 32 -1.75 28.27 16.13
N THR A 33 -2.03 27.74 17.32
CA THR A 33 -2.20 26.31 17.56
C THR A 33 -3.53 26.07 18.25
N THR A 34 -4.25 25.02 17.85
CA THR A 34 -5.44 24.52 18.55
C THR A 34 -5.18 23.10 19.06
N GLY A 35 -5.98 22.62 20.01
CA GLY A 35 -6.05 21.18 20.28
C GLY A 35 -6.58 20.40 19.07
N TYR A 36 -6.33 19.09 19.01
CA TYR A 36 -6.89 18.22 17.96
C TYR A 36 -8.41 18.08 18.15
N SER A 37 -9.15 19.00 17.51
CA SER A 37 -10.62 19.02 17.52
C SER A 37 -11.12 19.73 16.27
N VAL A 38 -12.04 19.08 15.56
CA VAL A 38 -12.71 19.66 14.38
C VAL A 38 -13.39 20.97 14.76
N ILE A 39 -14.04 21.05 15.93
CA ILE A 39 -14.75 22.24 16.40
C ILE A 39 -13.79 23.40 16.64
N SER A 40 -12.68 23.13 17.33
CA SER A 40 -11.67 24.16 17.62
C SER A 40 -11.01 24.65 16.33
N LEU A 41 -10.72 23.74 15.39
CA LEU A 41 -10.13 24.08 14.10
C LEU A 41 -11.10 24.90 13.24
N THR A 42 -12.36 24.49 13.09
CA THR A 42 -13.33 25.25 12.27
C THR A 42 -13.61 26.63 12.85
N LYS A 43 -13.60 26.79 14.19
CA LYS A 43 -13.67 28.09 14.86
C LYS A 43 -12.44 28.97 14.59
N ALA A 44 -11.25 28.37 14.51
CA ALA A 44 -10.03 29.09 14.14
C ALA A 44 -10.06 29.52 12.67
N LEU A 45 -10.44 28.61 11.77
CA LEU A 45 -10.54 28.88 10.33
C LEU A 45 -11.62 29.93 10.01
N SER A 46 -12.76 29.93 10.71
CA SER A 46 -13.83 30.91 10.48
C SER A 46 -13.43 32.35 10.80
N ARG A 47 -12.37 32.54 11.61
CA ARG A 47 -11.79 33.87 11.88
C ARG A 47 -10.91 34.37 10.73
N LEU A 48 -10.45 33.46 9.85
CA LEU A 48 -9.60 33.78 8.71
C LEU A 48 -10.42 34.09 7.44
N GLY A 49 -11.59 33.48 7.29
CA GLY A 49 -12.46 33.72 6.13
C GLY A 49 -13.62 32.73 6.05
N LYS A 50 -14.45 32.90 5.02
CA LYS A 50 -15.52 31.93 4.72
C LYS A 50 -14.91 30.66 4.11
N PRO A 51 -15.56 29.47 4.25
CA PRO A 51 -14.98 28.21 3.78
C PRO A 51 -14.57 28.20 2.29
N LEU A 52 -15.33 28.85 1.41
CA LEU A 52 -15.02 28.95 -0.02
C LEU A 52 -13.81 29.84 -0.33
N GLU A 53 -13.41 30.70 0.61
CA GLU A 53 -12.26 31.60 0.47
C GLU A 53 -10.95 30.96 0.94
N LEU A 54 -11.02 29.80 1.61
CA LEU A 54 -9.88 29.11 2.21
C LEU A 54 -9.60 27.77 1.50
N SER A 55 -8.38 27.60 1.01
CA SER A 55 -7.88 26.31 0.53
C SER A 55 -6.92 25.71 1.55
N VAL A 56 -7.29 24.59 2.15
CA VAL A 56 -6.60 23.98 3.29
C VAL A 56 -5.80 22.76 2.83
N CYS A 57 -4.60 22.57 3.37
CA CYS A 57 -3.82 21.35 3.18
C CYS A 57 -3.20 20.85 4.49
N TYR A 58 -3.00 19.54 4.59
CA TYR A 58 -2.20 18.92 5.66
C TYR A 58 -1.46 17.67 5.19
N GLU A 59 -0.34 17.33 5.82
CA GLU A 59 0.42 16.12 5.49
C GLU A 59 -0.32 14.84 5.92
N ALA A 60 -0.33 13.81 5.06
CA ALA A 60 -0.82 12.50 5.43
C ALA A 60 -0.02 11.96 6.62
N GLY A 61 -0.72 11.65 7.72
CA GLY A 61 -0.12 11.23 8.97
C GLY A 61 -0.96 10.17 9.69
N PRO A 62 -0.56 9.80 10.92
CA PRO A 62 -1.24 8.75 11.70
C PRO A 62 -2.69 9.09 12.08
N CYS A 63 -3.07 10.37 12.02
CA CYS A 63 -4.43 10.85 12.31
C CYS A 63 -5.47 10.51 11.22
N GLY A 64 -5.05 9.86 10.12
CA GLY A 64 -5.94 9.34 9.07
C GLY A 64 -6.68 10.41 8.27
N TYR A 65 -7.80 10.02 7.65
CA TYR A 65 -8.60 10.88 6.76
C TYR A 65 -9.85 11.50 7.43
N GLY A 66 -10.01 11.32 8.74
CA GLY A 66 -11.16 11.86 9.48
C GLY A 66 -11.24 13.40 9.39
N LEU A 67 -10.09 14.06 9.52
CA LEU A 67 -10.01 15.53 9.49
C LEU A 67 -10.42 16.12 8.15
N VAL A 68 -9.86 15.63 7.03
CA VAL A 68 -10.23 16.12 5.69
C VAL A 68 -11.72 15.93 5.41
N ARG A 69 -12.31 14.81 5.80
CA ARG A 69 -13.76 14.55 5.62
C ARG A 69 -14.60 15.52 6.44
N ALA A 70 -14.20 15.77 7.68
CA ALA A 70 -14.89 16.72 8.54
C ALA A 70 -14.80 18.14 7.99
N LEU A 71 -13.63 18.59 7.54
CA LEU A 71 -13.45 19.91 6.93
C LEU A 71 -14.29 20.08 5.66
N ARG A 72 -14.29 19.07 4.77
CA ARG A 72 -15.14 19.07 3.57
C ARG A 72 -16.63 19.15 3.89
N LYS A 73 -17.08 18.45 4.94
CA LYS A 73 -18.48 18.53 5.43
C LYS A 73 -18.86 19.94 5.91
N HIS A 74 -17.89 20.72 6.40
CA HIS A 74 -18.09 22.13 6.79
C HIS A 74 -17.87 23.11 5.63
N GLY A 75 -17.73 22.62 4.39
CA GLY A 75 -17.62 23.44 3.18
C GLY A 75 -16.21 23.92 2.84
N TYR A 76 -15.18 23.48 3.57
CA TYR A 76 -13.79 23.85 3.27
C TYR A 76 -13.24 23.01 2.12
N HIS A 77 -12.52 23.64 1.20
CA HIS A 77 -11.65 22.91 0.28
C HIS A 77 -10.45 22.39 1.06
N CYS A 78 -10.32 21.07 1.20
CA CYS A 78 -9.22 20.47 1.96
C CYS A 78 -8.55 19.32 1.19
N GLU A 79 -7.24 19.43 1.07
CA GLU A 79 -6.34 18.46 0.46
C GLU A 79 -5.44 17.80 1.50
N VAL A 80 -5.11 16.54 1.26
CA VAL A 80 -4.10 15.81 2.05
C VAL A 80 -2.90 15.60 1.14
N VAL A 81 -1.69 15.81 1.64
CA VAL A 81 -0.47 15.77 0.81
C VAL A 81 0.50 14.71 1.29
N ALA A 82 1.27 14.11 0.38
CA ALA A 82 2.20 13.05 0.74
C ALA A 82 3.49 13.63 1.38
N PRO A 83 3.88 13.22 2.61
CA PRO A 83 5.09 13.75 3.26
C PRO A 83 6.36 13.60 2.40
N SER A 84 6.49 12.45 1.72
CA SER A 84 7.63 12.15 0.84
C SER A 84 7.75 13.06 -0.39
N ARG A 85 6.73 13.88 -0.69
CA ARG A 85 6.70 14.80 -1.83
C ARG A 85 6.76 16.27 -1.40
N VAL A 86 6.79 16.55 -0.10
CA VAL A 86 7.02 17.90 0.43
C VAL A 86 8.52 18.18 0.33
N ALA A 87 8.92 19.02 -0.63
CA ALA A 87 10.31 19.38 -0.83
C ALA A 87 10.82 20.20 0.37
N ARG A 88 11.85 19.69 1.06
CA ARG A 88 12.56 20.39 2.14
C ARG A 88 14.00 20.66 1.73
N ARG A 89 14.53 21.84 2.03
CA ARG A 89 15.94 22.13 1.72
C ARG A 89 16.85 21.31 2.64
N PRO A 90 17.94 20.71 2.13
CA PRO A 90 18.84 19.90 2.96
C PRO A 90 19.45 20.63 4.17
N ALA A 91 19.56 21.96 4.09
CA ALA A 91 20.05 22.82 5.17
C ALA A 91 19.02 23.04 6.30
N ASP A 92 17.73 22.79 6.05
CA ASP A 92 16.66 22.99 7.02
C ASP A 92 16.61 21.82 8.01
N ARG A 93 17.53 21.83 8.99
CA ARG A 93 17.69 20.75 9.99
C ARG A 93 16.77 20.87 11.21
N ILE A 94 16.13 22.02 11.41
CA ILE A 94 15.25 22.27 12.56
C ILE A 94 13.81 22.05 12.13
N LYS A 95 13.18 21.04 12.72
CA LYS A 95 11.77 20.68 12.51
C LYS A 95 10.94 21.14 13.71
N THR A 96 9.92 21.96 13.47
CA THR A 96 8.94 22.39 14.48
C THR A 96 7.56 22.53 13.83
N ASP A 97 6.50 22.30 14.59
CA ASP A 97 5.13 22.31 14.06
C ASP A 97 4.78 23.63 13.35
N ARG A 98 5.26 24.75 13.90
CA ARG A 98 5.13 26.08 13.30
C ARG A 98 5.81 26.16 11.93
N ARG A 99 7.03 25.66 11.79
CA ARG A 99 7.79 25.71 10.52
C ARG A 99 7.16 24.80 9.47
N ASP A 100 6.68 23.64 9.90
CA ASP A 100 6.03 22.67 9.02
C ASP A 100 4.69 23.23 8.50
N ALA A 101 3.86 23.84 9.36
CA ALA A 101 2.63 24.51 8.93
C ALA A 101 2.91 25.66 7.93
N LEU A 102 3.91 26.50 8.23
CA LEU A 102 4.32 27.60 7.33
C LEU A 102 4.80 27.10 5.96
N LEU A 103 5.59 26.02 5.95
CA LEU A 103 6.06 25.40 4.71
C LEU A 103 4.89 24.87 3.89
N LEU A 104 3.94 24.19 4.53
CA LEU A 104 2.75 23.67 3.86
C LEU A 104 1.93 24.81 3.23
N ALA A 105 1.66 25.88 3.97
CA ALA A 105 0.94 27.04 3.44
C ALA A 105 1.64 27.64 2.21
N ARG A 106 2.98 27.74 2.26
CA ARG A 106 3.81 28.24 1.15
C ARG A 106 3.70 27.37 -0.10
N LEU A 107 3.92 26.06 0.05
CA LEU A 107 3.93 25.11 -1.07
C LEU A 107 2.53 24.91 -1.65
N HIS A 108 1.49 24.96 -0.79
CA HIS A 108 0.11 24.87 -1.21
C HIS A 108 -0.29 26.03 -2.11
N ARG A 109 0.07 27.25 -1.69
CA ARG A 109 -0.11 28.45 -2.53
C ARG A 109 0.62 28.36 -3.86
N ALA A 110 1.85 27.82 -3.85
CA ALA A 110 2.65 27.68 -5.07
C ALA A 110 2.13 26.58 -6.02
N GLY A 111 1.17 25.76 -5.60
CA GLY A 111 0.71 24.61 -6.38
C GLY A 111 1.76 23.50 -6.50
N GLU A 112 2.76 23.48 -5.60
CA GLU A 112 3.86 22.51 -5.61
C GLU A 112 3.52 21.22 -4.83
N LEU A 113 2.40 21.22 -4.10
CA LEU A 113 1.94 20.04 -3.37
C LEU A 113 1.20 19.07 -4.28
N VAL A 114 1.49 17.79 -4.12
CA VAL A 114 0.75 16.73 -4.82
C VAL A 114 -0.28 16.12 -3.87
N PRO A 115 -1.58 16.30 -4.12
CA PRO A 115 -2.62 15.74 -3.27
C PRO A 115 -2.64 14.21 -3.34
N VAL A 116 -2.94 13.58 -2.21
CA VAL A 116 -3.24 12.15 -2.13
C VAL A 116 -4.73 11.93 -2.33
N ALA A 117 -5.05 10.82 -3.00
CA ALA A 117 -6.44 10.40 -3.12
C ALA A 117 -6.95 9.98 -1.73
N VAL A 118 -7.96 10.71 -1.25
CA VAL A 118 -8.65 10.38 0.00
C VAL A 118 -9.63 9.23 -0.30
N PRO A 119 -9.46 8.04 0.29
CA PRO A 119 -10.37 6.92 0.06
C PRO A 119 -11.77 7.23 0.59
N GLU A 120 -12.79 6.62 -0.01
CA GLU A 120 -14.11 6.56 0.59
C GLU A 120 -14.06 5.74 1.90
N PRO A 121 -14.97 5.98 2.87
CA PRO A 121 -14.95 5.26 4.15
C PRO A 121 -14.98 3.74 4.00
N GLN A 122 -15.75 3.22 3.04
CA GLN A 122 -15.79 1.78 2.76
C GLN A 122 -14.46 1.27 2.18
N ASP A 123 -13.85 2.02 1.25
CA ASP A 123 -12.54 1.67 0.66
C ASP A 123 -11.42 1.65 1.72
N GLU A 124 -11.46 2.60 2.67
CA GLU A 124 -10.54 2.63 3.83
C GLU A 124 -10.78 1.43 4.75
N ALA A 125 -12.03 1.09 5.08
CA ALA A 125 -12.35 -0.05 5.93
C ALA A 125 -11.86 -1.39 5.33
N ILE A 126 -12.01 -1.59 4.02
CA ILE A 126 -11.45 -2.77 3.34
C ILE A 126 -9.93 -2.76 3.39
N ARG A 127 -9.29 -1.60 3.23
CA ARG A 127 -7.82 -1.45 3.35
C ARG A 127 -7.34 -1.83 4.75
N ASP A 128 -8.04 -1.41 5.80
CA ASP A 128 -7.70 -1.77 7.18
C ASP A 128 -7.80 -3.28 7.40
N LEU A 129 -8.86 -3.91 6.88
CA LEU A 129 -9.05 -5.36 6.97
C LEU A 129 -7.94 -6.13 6.23
N VAL A 130 -7.51 -5.65 5.06
CA VAL A 130 -6.39 -6.22 4.30
C VAL A 130 -5.09 -6.12 5.11
N ARG A 131 -4.81 -4.95 5.70
CA ARG A 131 -3.61 -4.72 6.51
C ARG A 131 -3.59 -5.58 7.77
N ALA A 132 -4.71 -5.66 8.48
CA ALA A 132 -4.86 -6.54 9.64
C ALA A 132 -4.57 -8.01 9.30
N ARG A 133 -5.04 -8.47 8.12
CA ARG A 133 -4.74 -9.81 7.62
C ARG A 133 -3.26 -10.00 7.29
N GLU A 134 -2.58 -8.98 6.77
CA GLU A 134 -1.13 -9.02 6.56
C GLU A 134 -0.34 -9.08 7.88
N ASP A 135 -0.75 -8.30 8.88
CA ASP A 135 -0.15 -8.34 10.22
C ASP A 135 -0.30 -9.73 10.84
N ALA A 136 -1.50 -10.32 10.75
CA ALA A 136 -1.74 -11.69 11.22
C ALA A 136 -0.86 -12.73 10.49
N VAL A 137 -0.63 -12.58 9.18
CA VAL A 137 0.29 -13.46 8.44
C VAL A 137 1.74 -13.30 8.94
N ASN A 138 2.15 -12.07 9.22
CA ASN A 138 3.47 -11.79 9.76
C ASN A 138 3.63 -12.38 11.18
N ASP A 139 2.60 -12.28 12.02
CA ASP A 139 2.58 -12.94 13.33
C ASP A 139 2.64 -14.45 13.23
N GLN A 140 1.82 -15.04 12.35
CA GLN A 140 1.86 -16.48 12.08
C GLN A 140 3.26 -16.93 11.68
N ARG A 141 3.95 -16.18 10.81
CA ARG A 141 5.34 -16.46 10.45
C ARG A 141 6.26 -16.37 11.68
N ARG A 142 6.13 -15.33 12.51
CA ARG A 142 6.94 -15.14 13.73
C ARG A 142 6.77 -16.30 14.71
N VAL A 143 5.54 -16.74 14.98
CA VAL A 143 5.29 -17.86 15.92
C VAL A 143 5.75 -19.21 15.36
N ARG A 144 5.58 -19.44 14.05
CA ARG A 144 6.10 -20.64 13.38
C ARG A 144 7.62 -20.73 13.46
N GLN A 145 8.32 -19.61 13.28
CA GLN A 145 9.78 -19.57 13.42
C GLN A 145 10.21 -19.83 14.86
N ARG A 146 9.52 -19.25 15.86
CA ARG A 146 9.79 -19.54 17.28
C ARG A 146 9.67 -21.03 17.60
N LEU A 147 8.56 -21.67 17.19
CA LEU A 147 8.38 -23.11 17.35
C LEU A 147 9.46 -23.92 16.63
N LYS A 148 9.77 -23.58 15.36
CA LYS A 148 10.79 -24.27 14.59
C LYS A 148 12.17 -24.17 15.26
N SER A 149 12.55 -22.99 15.73
CA SER A 149 13.84 -22.78 16.42
C SER A 149 13.91 -23.53 17.74
N PHE A 150 12.80 -23.57 18.50
CA PHE A 150 12.69 -24.37 19.72
C PHE A 150 12.88 -25.87 19.42
N LEU A 151 12.18 -26.40 18.43
CA LEU A 151 12.29 -27.81 18.06
C LEU A 151 13.71 -28.15 17.57
N LEU A 152 14.30 -27.28 16.74
CA LEU A 152 15.63 -27.49 16.18
C LEU A 152 16.72 -27.62 17.26
N ARG A 153 16.72 -26.75 18.28
CA ARG A 153 17.71 -26.82 19.37
C ARG A 153 17.55 -28.05 20.27
N HIS A 154 16.39 -28.70 20.24
CA HIS A 154 16.12 -29.96 20.94
C HIS A 154 16.17 -31.18 20.01
N GLY A 155 16.77 -31.06 18.82
CA GLY A 155 16.99 -32.19 17.91
C GLY A 155 15.76 -32.63 17.11
N HIS A 156 14.63 -31.94 17.22
CA HIS A 156 13.43 -32.23 16.46
C HIS A 156 13.41 -31.43 15.16
N SER A 157 13.46 -32.11 14.01
CA SER A 157 13.38 -31.48 12.70
C SER A 157 12.30 -32.12 11.82
N TYR A 158 11.57 -31.27 11.10
CA TYR A 158 10.57 -31.69 10.12
C TYR A 158 11.14 -31.54 8.72
N THR A 159 11.11 -32.61 7.93
CA THR A 159 11.66 -32.65 6.56
C THR A 159 10.70 -32.07 5.50
N GLY A 160 9.41 -31.95 5.83
CA GLY A 160 8.44 -31.34 4.94
C GLY A 160 8.49 -29.80 4.94
N THR A 161 7.88 -29.19 3.93
CA THR A 161 7.89 -27.73 3.74
C THR A 161 6.58 -27.04 4.12
N ARG A 162 5.48 -27.79 4.26
CA ARG A 162 4.13 -27.25 4.48
C ARG A 162 3.69 -27.40 5.93
N TRP A 163 3.09 -26.34 6.46
CA TRP A 163 2.35 -26.35 7.73
C TRP A 163 0.93 -26.83 7.44
N GLY A 164 0.60 -28.07 7.85
CA GLY A 164 -0.68 -28.72 7.59
C GLY A 164 -0.78 -30.06 8.32
N PRO A 165 -1.71 -30.95 7.95
CA PRO A 165 -2.00 -32.17 8.72
C PRO A 165 -0.78 -33.05 8.99
N LYS A 166 0.13 -33.20 8.01
CA LYS A 166 1.38 -33.97 8.19
C LYS A 166 2.36 -33.32 9.18
N HIS A 167 2.41 -32.00 9.24
CA HIS A 167 3.23 -31.28 10.20
C HIS A 167 2.61 -31.39 11.60
N GLU A 168 1.30 -31.26 11.72
CA GLU A 168 0.61 -31.46 13.00
C GLU A 168 0.78 -32.89 13.54
N LEU A 169 0.73 -33.90 12.68
CA LEU A 169 1.02 -35.29 13.05
C LEU A 169 2.47 -35.48 13.50
N PHE A 170 3.41 -34.74 12.92
CA PHE A 170 4.80 -34.74 13.41
C PHE A 170 4.88 -34.11 14.80
N LEU A 171 4.27 -32.93 14.99
CA LEU A 171 4.25 -32.25 16.29
C LEU A 171 3.59 -33.10 17.39
N SER A 172 2.51 -33.82 17.08
CA SER A 172 1.79 -34.64 18.07
C SER A 172 2.60 -35.81 18.62
N LYS A 173 3.69 -36.21 17.95
CA LYS A 173 4.58 -37.30 18.38
C LYS A 173 5.68 -36.83 19.32
N ILE A 174 5.89 -35.51 19.44
CA ILE A 174 6.97 -34.93 20.24
C ILE A 174 6.53 -34.91 21.71
N LYS A 175 7.38 -35.46 22.57
CA LYS A 175 7.26 -35.38 24.02
C LYS A 175 8.58 -34.91 24.59
N PHE A 176 8.49 -34.07 25.61
CA PHE A 176 9.65 -33.58 26.37
C PHE A 176 9.56 -34.20 27.76
N GLU A 177 10.67 -34.74 28.26
CA GLU A 177 10.73 -35.35 29.59
C GLU A 177 10.64 -34.27 30.68
N ASP A 178 11.31 -33.14 30.47
CA ASP A 178 11.23 -31.98 31.36
C ASP A 178 9.87 -31.27 31.21
N PRO A 179 9.10 -31.12 32.31
CA PRO A 179 7.78 -30.48 32.26
C PRO A 179 7.82 -29.03 31.77
N ALA A 180 8.87 -28.26 32.09
CA ALA A 180 8.97 -26.86 31.67
C ALA A 180 9.19 -26.76 30.15
N GLN A 181 10.02 -27.63 29.58
CA GLN A 181 10.19 -27.72 28.12
C GLN A 181 8.89 -28.15 27.43
N HIS A 182 8.15 -29.10 28.02
CA HIS A 182 6.87 -29.55 27.47
C HIS A 182 5.81 -28.45 27.47
N ILE A 183 5.77 -27.61 28.51
CA ILE A 183 4.90 -26.42 28.57
C ILE A 183 5.28 -25.44 27.45
N VAL A 184 6.56 -25.10 27.29
CA VAL A 184 7.00 -24.18 26.22
C VAL A 184 6.61 -24.70 24.83
N PHE A 185 6.81 -25.99 24.58
CA PHE A 185 6.39 -26.64 23.34
C PHE A 185 4.89 -26.49 23.10
N THR A 186 4.08 -26.77 24.12
CA THR A 186 2.61 -26.70 24.06
C THR A 186 2.15 -25.28 23.76
N GLU A 187 2.67 -24.28 24.47
CA GLU A 187 2.33 -22.87 24.28
C GLU A 187 2.73 -22.37 22.87
N TYR A 188 3.90 -22.76 22.37
CA TYR A 188 4.32 -22.40 21.01
C TYR A 188 3.45 -23.05 19.94
N ARG A 189 3.03 -24.31 20.15
CA ARG A 189 2.09 -24.99 19.26
C ARG A 189 0.72 -24.32 19.27
N MET A 190 0.21 -23.95 20.45
CA MET A 190 -1.04 -23.20 20.59
C MET A 190 -0.97 -21.83 19.91
N ALA A 191 0.13 -21.08 20.08
CA ALA A 191 0.33 -19.81 19.41
C ALA A 191 0.31 -19.92 17.88
N VAL A 192 0.92 -20.98 17.32
CA VAL A 192 0.85 -21.27 15.87
C VAL A 192 -0.58 -21.55 15.42
N ARG A 193 -1.34 -22.32 16.21
CA ARG A 193 -2.75 -22.62 15.93
C ARG A 193 -3.58 -21.33 15.93
N PHE A 194 -3.54 -20.54 16.99
CA PHE A 194 -4.31 -19.30 17.10
C PHE A 194 -3.98 -18.29 15.99
N ALA A 195 -2.69 -18.13 15.66
CA ALA A 195 -2.28 -17.26 14.57
C ALA A 195 -2.78 -17.76 13.21
N SER A 196 -2.86 -19.08 13.01
CA SER A 196 -3.40 -19.67 11.79
C SER A 196 -4.91 -19.46 11.66
N GLU A 197 -5.65 -19.69 12.74
CA GLU A 197 -7.09 -19.44 12.79
C GLU A 197 -7.42 -17.95 12.58
N LEU A 198 -6.61 -17.03 13.13
CA LEU A 198 -6.80 -15.59 12.90
C LEU A 198 -6.64 -15.21 11.44
N VAL A 199 -5.59 -15.71 10.76
CA VAL A 199 -5.39 -15.48 9.32
C VAL A 199 -6.56 -16.01 8.50
N GLU A 200 -7.08 -17.19 8.86
CA GLU A 200 -8.23 -17.78 8.19
C GLU A 200 -9.52 -16.96 8.39
N ARG A 201 -9.84 -16.59 9.65
CA ARG A 201 -11.00 -15.74 9.97
C ARG A 201 -10.94 -14.41 9.21
N LEU A 202 -9.80 -13.73 9.22
CA LEU A 202 -9.63 -12.47 8.49
C LEU A 202 -9.72 -12.66 6.98
N THR A 203 -9.20 -13.78 6.44
CA THR A 203 -9.33 -14.08 5.01
C THR A 203 -10.79 -14.35 4.62
N GLN A 204 -11.57 -14.99 5.48
CA GLN A 204 -13.00 -15.17 5.26
C GLN A 204 -13.77 -13.85 5.35
N SER A 205 -13.47 -13.00 6.34
CA SER A 205 -14.05 -11.66 6.42
C SER A 205 -13.76 -10.82 5.17
N LEU A 206 -12.53 -10.91 4.62
CA LEU A 206 -12.18 -10.25 3.36
C LEU A 206 -13.08 -10.71 2.21
N ARG A 207 -13.38 -12.01 2.11
CA ARG A 207 -14.29 -12.54 1.08
C ARG A 207 -15.69 -11.99 1.25
N THR A 208 -16.25 -12.08 2.45
CA THR A 208 -17.60 -11.60 2.77
C THR A 208 -17.77 -10.11 2.47
N HIS A 209 -16.80 -9.28 2.85
CA HIS A 209 -16.91 -7.83 2.62
C HIS A 209 -16.58 -7.41 1.18
N ALA A 210 -15.78 -8.20 0.45
CA ALA A 210 -15.49 -7.93 -0.95
C ALA A 210 -16.73 -8.13 -1.85
N ASP A 211 -17.65 -9.03 -1.49
CA ASP A 211 -18.85 -9.33 -2.30
C ASP A 211 -19.76 -8.11 -2.52
N THR A 212 -19.83 -7.21 -1.54
CA THR A 212 -20.61 -5.96 -1.60
C THR A 212 -19.75 -4.73 -1.85
N TRP A 213 -18.46 -4.91 -2.11
CA TRP A 213 -17.55 -3.80 -2.32
C TRP A 213 -17.56 -3.38 -3.78
N ARG A 214 -17.79 -2.08 -4.04
CA ARG A 214 -17.88 -1.52 -5.40
C ARG A 214 -16.71 -1.88 -6.31
N TRP A 215 -15.53 -2.12 -5.75
CA TRP A 215 -14.32 -2.43 -6.51
C TRP A 215 -14.17 -3.92 -6.88
N LEU A 216 -15.12 -4.79 -6.50
CA LEU A 216 -15.08 -6.22 -6.81
C LEU A 216 -14.90 -6.53 -8.31
N PRO A 217 -15.52 -5.81 -9.27
CA PRO A 217 -15.28 -6.05 -10.70
C PRO A 217 -13.81 -5.87 -11.07
N VAL A 218 -13.14 -4.85 -10.53
CA VAL A 218 -11.71 -4.60 -10.74
C VAL A 218 -10.87 -5.69 -10.09
N VAL A 219 -11.22 -6.13 -8.87
CA VAL A 219 -10.55 -7.24 -8.18
C VAL A 219 -10.61 -8.52 -9.04
N LYS A 220 -11.80 -8.90 -9.52
CA LYS A 220 -12.00 -10.07 -10.39
C LYS A 220 -11.23 -9.93 -11.71
N GLY A 221 -11.23 -8.74 -12.31
CA GLY A 221 -10.44 -8.45 -13.50
C GLY A 221 -8.94 -8.65 -13.29
N LEU A 222 -8.38 -8.18 -12.17
CA LEU A 222 -6.97 -8.40 -11.85
C LEU A 222 -6.63 -9.87 -11.58
N MET A 223 -7.58 -10.66 -11.06
CA MET A 223 -7.41 -12.09 -10.81
C MET A 223 -7.24 -12.93 -12.09
N THR A 224 -7.54 -12.37 -13.27
CA THR A 224 -7.23 -12.99 -14.57
C THR A 224 -5.73 -13.09 -14.84
N LEU A 225 -4.92 -12.25 -14.19
CA LEU A 225 -3.46 -12.38 -14.22
C LEU A 225 -3.05 -13.60 -13.39
N ARG A 226 -2.41 -14.58 -14.03
CA ARG A 226 -2.01 -15.86 -13.38
C ARG A 226 -1.40 -15.71 -11.98
N SER A 227 -0.54 -14.70 -11.78
CA SER A 227 0.21 -14.49 -10.55
C SER A 227 -0.54 -13.71 -9.46
N ILE A 228 -1.75 -13.23 -9.76
CA ILE A 228 -2.56 -12.41 -8.87
C ILE A 228 -3.79 -13.22 -8.46
N ASP A 229 -3.87 -13.58 -7.19
CA ASP A 229 -5.03 -14.26 -6.60
C ASP A 229 -5.85 -13.28 -5.77
N PHE A 230 -7.00 -13.71 -5.24
CA PHE A 230 -7.98 -12.88 -4.53
C PHE A 230 -7.36 -11.89 -3.54
N VAL A 231 -6.59 -12.37 -2.56
CA VAL A 231 -6.00 -11.49 -1.54
C VAL A 231 -5.02 -10.48 -2.16
N SER A 232 -4.25 -10.89 -3.16
CA SER A 232 -3.31 -9.99 -3.86
C SER A 232 -4.06 -8.92 -4.65
N ALA A 233 -5.09 -9.29 -5.41
CA ALA A 233 -5.93 -8.36 -6.16
C ALA A 233 -6.63 -7.38 -5.22
N LEU A 234 -7.28 -7.90 -4.17
CA LEU A 234 -7.98 -7.10 -3.17
C LEU A 234 -7.04 -6.09 -2.49
N THR A 235 -5.83 -6.52 -2.13
CA THR A 235 -4.81 -5.63 -1.54
C THR A 235 -4.39 -4.53 -2.51
N ILE A 236 -4.13 -4.88 -3.78
CA ILE A 236 -3.75 -3.92 -4.81
C ILE A 236 -4.83 -2.84 -4.95
N VAL A 237 -6.10 -3.24 -5.07
CA VAL A 237 -7.19 -2.29 -5.26
C VAL A 237 -7.46 -1.47 -4.00
N ALA A 238 -7.44 -2.08 -2.82
CA ALA A 238 -7.69 -1.38 -1.56
C ALA A 238 -6.61 -0.32 -1.28
N GLU A 239 -5.33 -0.63 -1.54
CA GLU A 239 -4.22 0.29 -1.33
C GLU A 239 -4.13 1.41 -2.36
N LEU A 240 -4.51 1.14 -3.62
CA LEU A 240 -4.27 2.07 -4.73
C LEU A 240 -5.51 2.85 -5.16
N GLY A 241 -6.70 2.33 -4.90
CA GLY A 241 -7.97 2.87 -5.37
C GLY A 241 -8.04 2.92 -6.89
N ASP A 242 -8.62 4.01 -7.41
CA ASP A 242 -8.77 4.23 -8.84
C ASP A 242 -7.41 4.37 -9.55
N LEU A 243 -7.12 3.47 -10.50
CA LEU A 243 -5.89 3.50 -11.29
C LEU A 243 -5.94 4.50 -12.44
N ARG A 244 -7.11 5.01 -12.81
CA ARG A 244 -7.29 6.04 -13.86
C ARG A 244 -6.68 7.38 -13.48
N ARG A 245 -6.41 7.61 -12.18
CA ARG A 245 -5.67 8.79 -11.70
C ARG A 245 -4.22 8.85 -12.18
N PHE A 246 -3.70 7.76 -12.74
CA PHE A 246 -2.38 7.72 -13.37
C PHE A 246 -2.58 7.80 -14.89
N PRO A 247 -2.28 8.94 -15.55
CA PRO A 247 -2.49 9.11 -16.99
C PRO A 247 -1.68 8.12 -17.84
N HIS A 248 -0.53 7.67 -17.33
CA HIS A 248 0.36 6.78 -18.05
C HIS A 248 0.93 5.68 -17.14
N PRO A 249 1.12 4.42 -17.62
CA PRO A 249 1.58 3.31 -16.79
C PRO A 249 2.98 3.53 -16.18
N ARG A 250 3.82 4.37 -16.80
CA ARG A 250 5.13 4.74 -16.23
C ARG A 250 5.01 5.54 -14.94
N GLU A 251 4.00 6.40 -14.82
CA GLU A 251 3.75 7.15 -13.59
C GLU A 251 3.30 6.20 -12.48
N PHE A 252 2.45 5.23 -12.81
CA PHE A 252 2.07 4.17 -11.89
C PHE A 252 3.28 3.33 -11.42
N MET A 253 4.17 2.94 -12.34
CA MET A 253 5.42 2.24 -11.99
C MET A 253 6.33 3.07 -11.07
N GLY A 254 6.43 4.38 -11.32
CA GLY A 254 7.18 5.32 -10.48
C GLY A 254 6.56 5.48 -9.09
N TYR A 255 5.24 5.58 -9.02
CA TYR A 255 4.47 5.67 -7.78
C TYR A 255 4.70 4.45 -6.88
N LEU A 256 4.79 3.24 -7.46
CA LEU A 256 5.06 2.00 -6.71
C LEU A 256 6.53 1.82 -6.32
N GLY A 257 7.42 2.71 -6.79
CA GLY A 257 8.85 2.63 -6.54
C GLY A 257 9.53 1.43 -7.21
N LEU A 258 8.97 0.98 -8.35
CA LEU A 258 9.47 -0.14 -9.16
C LEU A 258 10.43 0.31 -10.28
N VAL A 259 10.77 1.60 -10.31
CA VAL A 259 11.74 2.19 -11.24
C VAL A 259 13.12 2.29 -10.57
N PRO A 260 14.22 2.14 -11.33
CA PRO A 260 15.55 2.40 -10.80
C PRO A 260 15.72 3.89 -10.49
N SER A 261 16.45 4.22 -9.43
CA SER A 261 16.97 5.57 -9.23
C SER A 261 17.97 5.90 -10.34
N GLU A 262 18.07 7.17 -10.70
CA GLU A 262 18.94 7.63 -11.77
C GLU A 262 19.64 8.91 -11.36
N HIS A 263 20.97 8.91 -11.45
CA HIS A 263 21.82 10.08 -11.34
C HIS A 263 22.47 10.28 -12.70
N SER A 264 22.05 11.31 -13.41
CA SER A 264 22.55 11.62 -14.75
C SER A 264 23.01 13.07 -14.79
N SER A 265 24.18 13.31 -15.36
CA SER A 265 24.74 14.64 -15.62
C SER A 265 25.44 14.64 -16.97
N GLY A 266 25.06 15.57 -17.86
CA GLY A 266 25.56 15.61 -19.24
C GLY A 266 25.36 14.27 -19.97
N SER A 267 26.47 13.64 -20.39
CA SER A 267 26.49 12.32 -21.04
C SER A 267 26.58 11.13 -20.08
N SER A 268 26.81 11.38 -18.79
CA SER A 268 26.90 10.32 -17.77
C SER A 268 25.53 9.91 -17.30
N ARG A 269 25.25 8.60 -17.35
CA ARG A 269 24.01 8.00 -16.85
C ARG A 269 24.32 6.86 -15.89
N GLN A 270 24.08 7.08 -14.61
CA GLN A 270 24.21 6.06 -13.58
C GLN A 270 22.84 5.67 -13.04
N ARG A 271 22.49 4.39 -13.16
CA ARG A 271 21.25 3.83 -12.60
C ARG A 271 21.55 3.04 -11.32
N GLY A 272 20.88 3.39 -10.24
CA GLY A 272 21.00 2.74 -8.94
C GLY A 272 19.95 1.65 -8.70
N GLY A 273 19.70 1.37 -7.41
CA GLY A 273 18.66 0.43 -6.98
C GLY A 273 17.23 0.94 -7.27
N LEU A 274 16.23 0.12 -6.95
CA LEU A 274 14.83 0.59 -6.97
C LEU A 274 14.67 1.80 -6.03
N THR A 275 13.88 2.79 -6.43
CA THR A 275 13.62 3.96 -5.58
C THR A 275 12.93 3.58 -4.26
N LYS A 276 12.17 2.48 -4.23
CA LYS A 276 11.40 1.99 -3.07
C LYS A 276 10.39 3.02 -2.51
N THR A 277 10.08 4.05 -3.29
CA THR A 277 9.06 5.06 -2.98
C THR A 277 7.64 4.48 -3.02
N GLY A 278 6.72 5.09 -2.29
CA GLY A 278 5.30 4.71 -2.30
C GLY A 278 4.98 3.40 -1.56
N ASN A 279 3.94 2.70 -2.02
CA ASN A 279 3.30 1.64 -1.23
C ASN A 279 4.12 0.35 -1.14
N THR A 280 4.65 0.05 0.05
CA THR A 280 5.47 -1.14 0.30
C THR A 280 4.70 -2.45 0.18
N HIS A 281 3.43 -2.49 0.58
CA HIS A 281 2.58 -3.69 0.51
C HIS A 281 2.37 -4.13 -0.94
N VAL A 282 1.95 -3.19 -1.78
CA VAL A 282 1.74 -3.44 -3.22
C VAL A 282 3.05 -3.83 -3.89
N ARG A 283 4.15 -3.11 -3.62
CA ARG A 283 5.46 -3.44 -4.19
C ARG A 283 5.90 -4.86 -3.81
N ARG A 284 5.73 -5.27 -2.55
CA ARG A 284 6.01 -6.64 -2.08
C ARG A 284 5.19 -7.65 -2.87
N ILE A 285 3.87 -7.46 -2.97
CA ILE A 285 2.97 -8.34 -3.73
C ILE A 285 3.43 -8.49 -5.18
N LEU A 286 3.80 -7.40 -5.85
CA LEU A 286 4.22 -7.45 -7.25
C LEU A 286 5.55 -8.16 -7.44
N VAL A 287 6.50 -7.97 -6.53
CA VAL A 287 7.78 -8.69 -6.56
C VAL A 287 7.57 -10.18 -6.31
N GLU A 288 6.71 -10.55 -5.35
CA GLU A 288 6.36 -11.95 -5.09
C GLU A 288 5.62 -12.58 -6.28
N ALA A 289 4.65 -11.87 -6.85
CA ALA A 289 3.89 -12.30 -8.03
C ALA A 289 4.81 -12.55 -9.23
N ALA A 290 5.81 -11.69 -9.44
CA ALA A 290 6.75 -11.76 -10.55
C ALA A 290 7.49 -13.11 -10.65
N TRP A 291 7.72 -13.80 -9.52
CA TRP A 291 8.37 -15.10 -9.50
C TRP A 291 7.61 -16.17 -10.27
N ASN A 292 6.28 -16.05 -10.42
CA ASN A 292 5.46 -17.02 -11.15
C ASN A 292 5.74 -17.03 -12.65
N TYR A 293 6.26 -15.93 -13.21
CA TYR A 293 6.60 -15.83 -14.64
C TYR A 293 7.92 -16.52 -15.00
N ARG A 294 8.64 -17.10 -14.03
CA ARG A 294 9.72 -18.05 -14.33
C ARG A 294 9.21 -19.34 -14.97
N LEU A 295 7.94 -19.67 -14.73
CA LEU A 295 7.29 -20.88 -15.22
C LEU A 295 6.78 -20.67 -16.65
N PRO A 296 6.59 -21.74 -17.45
CA PRO A 296 5.98 -21.66 -18.76
C PRO A 296 4.59 -21.02 -18.74
N ALA A 297 4.23 -20.32 -19.82
CA ALA A 297 2.90 -19.77 -20.01
C ALA A 297 1.90 -20.91 -20.24
N ARG A 298 0.79 -20.90 -19.49
CA ARG A 298 -0.31 -21.88 -19.55
C ARG A 298 -1.52 -21.36 -18.78
N ILE A 299 -2.72 -21.74 -19.20
CA ILE A 299 -3.92 -21.65 -18.37
C ILE A 299 -3.97 -22.94 -17.55
N GLY A 300 -3.87 -22.81 -16.23
CA GLY A 300 -3.98 -23.95 -15.32
C GLY A 300 -5.37 -24.04 -14.72
N GLU A 301 -5.67 -25.18 -14.10
CA GLU A 301 -6.94 -25.46 -13.43
C GLU A 301 -7.37 -24.36 -12.44
N SER A 302 -6.42 -23.81 -11.66
CA SER A 302 -6.73 -22.73 -10.71
C SER A 302 -6.91 -21.35 -11.35
N LEU A 303 -6.55 -21.17 -12.62
CA LEU A 303 -6.76 -19.92 -13.35
C LEU A 303 -8.09 -19.92 -14.10
N GLN A 304 -8.52 -21.08 -14.59
CA GLN A 304 -9.68 -21.18 -15.47
C GLN A 304 -10.97 -20.62 -14.85
N PRO A 305 -11.34 -20.94 -13.59
CA PRO A 305 -12.51 -20.33 -12.94
C PRO A 305 -12.43 -18.81 -12.79
N ARG A 306 -11.23 -18.22 -12.79
CA ARG A 306 -11.02 -16.77 -12.68
C ARG A 306 -11.21 -16.04 -14.02
N LEU A 307 -11.19 -16.76 -15.13
CA LEU A 307 -11.43 -16.22 -16.47
C LEU A 307 -12.92 -16.24 -16.83
N GLU A 308 -13.69 -17.17 -16.24
CA GLU A 308 -15.12 -17.32 -16.49
C GLU A 308 -15.89 -16.03 -16.18
N GLY A 309 -16.74 -15.62 -17.12
CA GLY A 309 -17.55 -14.41 -17.02
C GLY A 309 -16.78 -13.08 -17.15
N GLN A 310 -15.45 -13.11 -17.38
CA GLN A 310 -14.67 -11.89 -17.62
C GLN A 310 -14.79 -11.42 -19.08
N PRO A 311 -14.74 -10.10 -19.36
CA PRO A 311 -14.72 -9.61 -20.73
C PRO A 311 -13.52 -10.13 -21.51
N GLN A 312 -13.72 -10.51 -22.77
CA GLN A 312 -12.66 -11.05 -23.64
C GLN A 312 -11.45 -10.10 -23.72
N SER A 313 -11.70 -8.79 -23.77
CA SER A 313 -10.64 -7.78 -23.81
C SER A 313 -9.72 -7.81 -22.57
N ILE A 314 -10.23 -8.18 -21.39
CA ILE A 314 -9.44 -8.34 -20.17
C ILE A 314 -8.67 -9.66 -20.21
N ILE A 315 -9.32 -10.74 -20.65
CA ILE A 315 -8.69 -12.06 -20.83
C ILE A 315 -7.49 -11.96 -21.79
N ASP A 316 -7.66 -11.25 -22.91
CA ASP A 316 -6.60 -11.05 -23.91
C ASP A 316 -5.41 -10.28 -23.34
N ILE A 317 -5.65 -9.24 -22.52
CA ILE A 317 -4.59 -8.50 -21.83
C ILE A 317 -3.85 -9.42 -20.86
N ALA A 318 -4.57 -10.23 -20.08
CA ALA A 318 -3.96 -11.15 -19.13
C ALA A 318 -3.13 -12.24 -19.82
N TRP A 319 -3.62 -12.78 -20.94
CA TRP A 319 -2.88 -13.75 -21.75
C TRP A 319 -1.63 -13.14 -22.38
N LYS A 320 -1.76 -11.94 -22.96
CA LYS A 320 -0.63 -11.15 -23.49
C LYS A 320 0.41 -10.87 -22.40
N ALA A 321 -0.03 -10.52 -21.19
CA ALA A 321 0.84 -10.33 -20.03
C ALA A 321 1.62 -11.60 -19.74
N GLN A 322 0.94 -12.75 -19.69
CA GLN A 322 1.57 -14.02 -19.39
C GLN A 322 2.65 -14.41 -20.41
N LEU A 323 2.33 -14.38 -21.71
CA LEU A 323 3.28 -14.69 -22.77
C LEU A 323 4.52 -13.77 -22.69
N ARG A 324 4.28 -12.47 -22.57
CA ARG A 324 5.33 -11.45 -22.56
C ARG A 324 6.25 -11.56 -21.34
N LEU A 325 5.67 -11.67 -20.15
CA LEU A 325 6.43 -11.70 -18.90
C LEU A 325 7.22 -13.02 -18.77
N CYS A 326 6.63 -14.15 -19.17
CA CYS A 326 7.36 -15.43 -19.21
C CYS A 326 8.52 -15.42 -20.20
N HIS A 327 8.30 -14.87 -21.40
CA HIS A 327 9.36 -14.70 -22.39
C HIS A 327 10.48 -13.76 -21.89
N ARG A 328 10.11 -12.61 -21.31
CA ARG A 328 11.06 -11.66 -20.77
C ARG A 328 11.88 -12.23 -19.61
N PHE A 329 11.25 -12.98 -18.71
CA PHE A 329 11.96 -13.63 -17.60
C PHE A 329 13.07 -14.55 -18.13
N ARG A 330 12.72 -15.44 -19.08
CA ARG A 330 13.68 -16.34 -19.73
C ARG A 330 14.80 -15.58 -20.43
N ARG A 331 14.47 -14.55 -21.22
CA ARG A 331 15.46 -13.72 -21.94
C ARG A 331 16.43 -13.01 -20.99
N LEU A 332 15.95 -12.47 -19.88
CA LEU A 332 16.80 -11.79 -18.90
C LEU A 332 17.74 -12.77 -18.18
N ARG A 333 17.23 -13.96 -17.82
CA ARG A 333 18.05 -15.02 -17.21
C ARG A 333 19.09 -15.56 -18.18
N ALA A 334 18.76 -15.74 -19.45
CA ALA A 334 19.70 -16.17 -20.49
C ALA A 334 20.85 -15.17 -20.70
N ARG A 335 20.63 -13.89 -20.39
CA ARG A 335 21.66 -12.83 -20.41
C ARG A 335 22.51 -12.77 -19.12
N GLY A 336 22.38 -13.75 -18.23
CA GLY A 336 23.11 -13.80 -16.96
C GLY A 336 22.59 -12.84 -15.88
N LEU A 337 21.43 -12.20 -16.07
CA LEU A 337 20.91 -11.28 -15.05
C LEU A 337 20.51 -12.03 -13.77
N HIS A 338 20.95 -11.52 -12.61
CA HIS A 338 20.58 -12.07 -11.31
C HIS A 338 19.06 -12.20 -11.14
N GLN A 339 18.60 -13.25 -10.47
CA GLN A 339 17.19 -13.60 -10.40
C GLN A 339 16.35 -12.51 -9.72
N ASN A 340 16.86 -11.90 -8.65
CA ASN A 340 16.16 -10.81 -7.96
C ASN A 340 16.00 -9.56 -8.85
N LYS A 341 17.03 -9.24 -9.66
CA LYS A 341 16.97 -8.13 -10.64
C LYS A 341 15.98 -8.44 -11.75
N THR A 342 15.91 -9.71 -12.17
CA THR A 342 14.92 -10.19 -13.14
C THR A 342 13.50 -10.04 -12.58
N CYS A 343 13.25 -10.48 -11.35
CA CYS A 343 11.93 -10.36 -10.71
C CYS A 343 11.51 -8.90 -10.55
N ALA A 344 12.42 -8.00 -10.16
CA ALA A 344 12.13 -6.56 -10.11
C ALA A 344 11.72 -5.99 -11.48
N ALA A 345 12.41 -6.40 -12.55
CA ALA A 345 12.07 -5.96 -13.91
C ALA A 345 10.70 -6.51 -14.39
N ILE A 346 10.38 -7.75 -14.03
CA ILE A 346 9.07 -8.38 -14.32
C ILE A 346 7.96 -7.72 -13.49
N ALA A 347 8.17 -7.46 -12.20
CA ALA A 347 7.21 -6.77 -11.34
C ALA A 347 6.84 -5.39 -11.89
N ARG A 348 7.84 -4.63 -12.37
CA ARG A 348 7.63 -3.34 -13.01
C ARG A 348 6.78 -3.44 -14.28
N GLU A 349 6.96 -4.47 -15.10
CA GLU A 349 6.15 -4.63 -16.30
C GLU A 349 4.76 -5.20 -16.00
N LEU A 350 4.64 -6.09 -15.01
CA LEU A 350 3.37 -6.57 -14.47
C LEU A 350 2.48 -5.42 -14.00
N SER A 351 3.04 -4.40 -13.33
CA SER A 351 2.25 -3.25 -12.90
C SER A 351 1.66 -2.46 -14.08
N GLY A 352 2.31 -2.49 -15.25
CA GLY A 352 1.74 -1.92 -16.47
C GLY A 352 0.48 -2.65 -16.94
N PHE A 353 0.46 -3.98 -16.85
CA PHE A 353 -0.72 -4.79 -17.17
C PHE A 353 -1.85 -4.63 -16.14
N ILE A 354 -1.49 -4.51 -14.86
CA ILE A 354 -2.45 -4.20 -13.79
C ILE A 354 -3.11 -2.85 -14.03
N TRP A 355 -2.32 -1.84 -14.45
CA TRP A 355 -2.84 -0.53 -14.81
C TRP A 355 -3.79 -0.60 -16.03
N ASP A 356 -3.41 -1.33 -17.09
CA ASP A 356 -4.26 -1.48 -18.29
C ASP A 356 -5.61 -2.15 -17.96
N ILE A 357 -5.60 -3.24 -17.18
CA ILE A 357 -6.84 -3.88 -16.72
C ILE A 357 -7.65 -2.94 -15.82
N GLY A 358 -7.01 -2.35 -14.81
CA GLY A 358 -7.70 -1.54 -13.80
C GLY A 358 -8.22 -0.19 -14.30
N THR A 359 -7.76 0.29 -15.46
CA THR A 359 -8.29 1.51 -16.11
C THR A 359 -9.47 1.22 -17.04
N ARG A 360 -9.60 -0.01 -17.53
CA ARG A 360 -10.72 -0.45 -18.39
C ARG A 360 -11.95 -0.92 -17.62
N LEU A 361 -11.76 -1.31 -16.36
CA LEU A 361 -12.84 -1.74 -15.49
C LEU A 361 -13.26 -0.59 -14.57
N GLN A 362 -14.57 -0.50 -14.31
CA GLN A 362 -15.14 0.51 -13.42
C GLN A 362 -15.56 -0.14 -12.09
N PRO A 363 -15.54 0.61 -10.98
CA PRO A 363 -16.28 0.20 -9.80
C PRO A 363 -17.78 0.12 -10.12
N ALA A 364 -18.46 -0.82 -9.47
CA ALA A 364 -19.91 -1.04 -9.58
C ALA A 364 -20.73 0.12 -9.02
#